data_AF-A0A4Y2NNK8-F1
#
_entry.id   AF-A0A4Y2NNK8-F1
#
_cell.length_a   1.000
_cell.length_b   1.000
_cell.length_c   1.000
_cell.angle_alpha   90.00
_cell.angle_beta   90.00
_cell.angle_gamma   90.00
#
_symmetry.space_group_name_H-M   'P 1'
#
loop_
_entity.id
_entity.type
_entity.pdbx_description
1 polymer ?
#
loop_
_entity_poly.entity_id
_entity_poly.type
_entity_poly.pdbx_seq_one_letter_code
_entity_poly.pdbx_strand_id
1 'polypeptide(L)'
;MYSQCEDSCSPSTQSRQVHCVNEEGAVFPNNSCDASQMPEVTKPCPKPARCDAVWHASEWSECDHTCGNGNRTRTVECSSEREKLDPSFCDADKKPVEFQSCTIGPCEEVEWKVSEWSGVQYAFQYFPLKYCIRIN
;
A
#
# COMPACT_ATOMS: atom_id res chain seq x y z
N MET A 1 2.50 26.33 36.98
CA MET A 1 2.70 24.95 36.50
C MET A 1 1.77 24.72 35.33
N TYR A 2 2.27 24.23 34.19
CA TYR A 2 1.46 24.00 32.99
C TYR A 2 0.88 22.58 33.03
N SER A 3 -0.42 22.42 32.82
CA SER A 3 -1.02 21.09 32.62
C SER A 3 -0.48 20.54 31.30
N GLN A 4 0.40 19.54 31.34
CA GLN A 4 0.99 18.96 30.14
C GLN A 4 -0.09 18.28 29.30
N CYS A 5 -0.02 18.45 27.98
CA CYS A 5 -0.86 17.68 27.07
C CYS A 5 -0.47 16.21 27.15
N GLU A 6 -1.45 15.36 27.42
CA GLU A 6 -1.25 13.93 27.36
C GLU A 6 -1.23 13.46 25.90
N ASP A 7 -0.44 12.43 25.63
CA ASP A 7 -0.30 11.76 24.34
C ASP A 7 -1.55 10.92 24.01
N SER A 8 -2.70 11.58 23.84
CA SER A 8 -3.97 10.93 23.57
C SER A 8 -4.66 11.49 22.32
N CYS A 9 -5.49 10.67 21.68
CA CYS A 9 -6.28 11.07 20.51
C CYS A 9 -7.58 11.77 20.88
N SER A 10 -7.88 11.83 22.17
CA SER A 10 -9.03 12.53 22.71
C SER A 10 -8.80 14.03 22.67
N PRO A 11 -9.82 14.83 22.32
CA PRO A 11 -9.76 16.28 22.48
C PRO A 11 -9.39 16.63 23.92
N SER A 12 -8.28 17.34 24.09
CA SER A 12 -7.78 17.78 25.39
C SER A 12 -7.31 19.23 25.31
N THR A 13 -7.23 19.87 26.47
CA THR A 13 -7.00 21.30 26.58
C THR A 13 -5.99 21.56 27.69
N GLN A 14 -5.05 22.48 27.44
CA GLN A 14 -4.01 22.88 28.37
C GLN A 14 -4.24 24.31 28.85
N SER A 15 -3.97 24.56 30.13
CA SER A 15 -4.20 25.86 30.77
C SER A 15 -2.91 26.43 31.35
N ARG A 16 -2.79 27.76 31.32
CA ARG A 16 -1.70 28.51 31.96
C ARG A 16 -2.26 29.52 32.96
N GLN A 17 -1.47 29.89 33.95
CA GLN A 17 -1.80 31.01 34.82
C GLN A 17 -1.36 32.32 34.17
N VAL A 18 -2.15 33.37 34.37
CA VAL A 18 -1.82 34.73 33.94
C VAL A 18 -1.81 35.64 35.17
N HIS A 19 -0.85 36.57 35.21
CA HIS A 19 -0.69 37.52 36.28
C HIS A 19 -0.51 38.91 35.68
N CYS A 20 -1.18 39.90 36.25
CA CYS A 20 -0.97 41.31 35.91
C CYS A 20 0.39 41.74 36.50
N VAL A 21 1.31 42.23 35.67
CA VAL A 21 2.66 42.63 36.11
C VAL A 21 3.06 43.98 35.50
N ASN A 22 3.92 44.73 36.20
CA ASN A 22 4.56 45.94 35.65
C ASN A 22 5.89 45.62 34.94
N GLU A 23 6.58 46.64 34.39
CA GLU A 23 7.86 46.47 33.70
C GLU A 23 8.99 45.93 34.59
N GLU A 24 8.88 46.14 35.91
CA GLU A 24 9.83 45.64 36.92
C GLU A 24 9.49 44.20 37.36
N GLY A 25 8.39 43.62 36.87
CA GLY A 25 7.92 42.27 37.21
C GLY A 25 7.12 42.16 38.51
N ALA A 26 6.76 43.28 39.14
CA ALA A 26 5.89 43.28 40.32
C ALA A 26 4.46 42.87 39.95
N VAL A 27 3.87 41.97 40.74
CA VAL A 27 2.53 41.39 40.50
C VAL A 27 1.43 42.24 41.13
N PHE A 28 0.38 42.51 40.36
CA PHE A 28 -0.79 43.30 40.76
C PHE A 28 -2.09 42.48 40.70
N PRO A 29 -3.17 42.94 41.36
CA PRO A 29 -4.50 42.40 41.17
C PRO A 29 -4.92 42.37 39.69
N ASN A 30 -5.67 41.33 39.29
CA ASN A 30 -6.00 41.12 37.87
C ASN A 30 -6.81 42.27 37.26
N ASN A 31 -7.60 42.99 38.07
CA ASN A 31 -8.38 44.16 37.66
C ASN A 31 -7.55 45.45 37.50
N SER A 32 -6.27 45.43 37.86
CA SER A 32 -5.34 46.55 37.59
C SER A 32 -4.88 46.58 36.13
N CYS A 33 -4.96 45.45 35.44
CA CYS A 33 -4.72 45.34 34.00
C CYS A 33 -6.03 45.54 33.22
N ASP A 34 -5.95 46.10 32.02
CA ASP A 34 -7.10 46.21 31.11
C ASP A 34 -7.62 44.81 30.73
N ALA A 35 -8.87 44.52 31.07
CA ALA A 35 -9.52 43.25 30.77
C ALA A 35 -9.61 42.97 29.25
N SER A 36 -9.62 44.02 28.41
CA SER A 36 -9.59 43.86 26.95
C SER A 36 -8.30 43.22 26.44
N GLN A 37 -7.22 43.33 27.21
CA GLN A 37 -5.90 42.79 26.91
C GLN A 37 -5.62 41.46 27.62
N MET A 38 -6.64 40.85 28.24
CA MET A 38 -6.47 39.59 28.95
C MET A 38 -6.01 38.49 27.97
N PRO A 39 -4.86 37.85 28.23
CA PRO A 39 -4.36 36.80 27.35
C PRO A 39 -5.19 35.52 27.45
N GLU A 40 -5.18 34.72 26.38
CA GLU A 40 -5.75 33.37 26.38
C GLU A 40 -5.14 32.53 27.51
N VAL A 41 -6.00 32.07 28.43
CA VAL A 41 -5.64 31.25 29.60
C VAL A 41 -5.59 29.77 29.23
N THR A 42 -6.30 29.40 28.17
CA THR A 42 -6.60 28.02 27.81
C THR A 42 -6.43 27.85 26.31
N LYS A 43 -5.81 26.74 25.88
CA LYS A 43 -5.70 26.42 24.45
C LYS A 43 -5.83 24.91 24.22
N PRO A 44 -6.31 24.46 23.05
CA PRO A 44 -6.35 23.04 22.74
C PRO A 44 -4.94 22.45 22.71
N CYS A 45 -4.86 21.17 23.05
CA CYS A 45 -3.65 20.40 22.89
C CYS A 45 -3.41 20.07 21.41
N PRO A 46 -2.16 20.11 20.93
CA PRO A 46 -1.82 19.58 19.61
C PRO A 46 -2.21 18.10 19.56
N LYS A 47 -3.03 17.73 18.57
CA LYS A 47 -3.40 16.34 18.34
C LYS A 47 -2.22 15.63 17.67
N PRO A 48 -1.75 14.48 18.19
CA PRO A 48 -0.68 13.73 17.55
C PRO A 48 -1.06 13.25 16.15
N ALA A 49 -0.13 13.24 15.18
CA ALA A 49 -0.40 12.84 13.80
C ALA A 49 -0.99 11.43 13.67
N ARG A 50 -0.58 10.50 14.55
CA ARG A 50 -1.14 9.14 14.64
C ARG A 50 -2.65 9.10 14.84
N CYS A 51 -3.22 10.14 15.44
CA CYS A 51 -4.64 10.17 15.79
C CYS A 51 -5.53 10.58 14.61
N ASP A 52 -4.92 11.00 13.50
CA ASP A 52 -5.57 11.26 12.21
C ASP A 52 -5.04 10.29 11.13
N ALA A 53 -4.35 9.22 11.54
CA ALA A 53 -3.81 8.22 10.65
C ALA A 53 -4.94 7.34 10.10
N VAL A 54 -5.00 7.20 8.77
CA VAL A 54 -5.98 6.36 8.08
C VAL A 54 -5.31 5.55 6.97
N TRP A 55 -5.95 4.43 6.62
CA TRP A 55 -5.50 3.60 5.50
C TRP A 55 -5.93 4.20 4.17
N HIS A 56 -4.98 4.31 3.25
CA HIS A 56 -5.22 4.66 1.86
C HIS A 56 -4.87 3.46 0.99
N ALA A 57 -5.77 3.10 0.09
CA ALA A 57 -5.54 2.06 -0.90
C ALA A 57 -5.43 2.68 -2.29
N SER A 58 -4.43 2.27 -3.06
CA SER A 58 -4.34 2.64 -4.47
C SER A 58 -5.44 1.96 -5.29
N GLU A 59 -5.51 2.34 -6.57
CA GLU A 59 -6.21 1.54 -7.57
C GLU A 59 -5.62 0.13 -7.66
N TRP A 60 -6.47 -0.80 -8.09
CA TRP A 60 -6.02 -2.16 -8.39
C TRP A 60 -5.14 -2.18 -9.63
N SER A 61 -4.11 -3.03 -9.60
CA SER A 61 -3.36 -3.40 -10.78
C SER A 61 -4.26 -4.09 -11.80
N GLU A 62 -3.75 -4.22 -13.03
CA GLU A 62 -4.30 -5.18 -13.97
C GLU A 62 -4.19 -6.60 -13.40
N CYS A 63 -5.00 -7.51 -13.95
CA CYS A 63 -4.90 -8.92 -13.61
C CYS A 63 -3.55 -9.44 -14.11
N ASP A 64 -2.88 -10.26 -13.30
CA ASP A 64 -1.60 -10.90 -13.66
C ASP A 64 -1.71 -11.84 -14.87
N HIS A 65 -2.91 -12.34 -15.15
CA HIS A 65 -3.24 -13.16 -16.30
C HIS A 65 -3.97 -12.35 -17.37
N THR A 66 -3.82 -12.75 -18.63
CA THR A 66 -4.57 -12.16 -19.76
C THR A 66 -5.81 -12.97 -20.13
N CYS A 67 -6.00 -14.15 -19.54
CA CYS A 67 -7.15 -15.03 -19.71
C CYS A 67 -7.32 -15.93 -18.47
N GLY A 68 -8.53 -16.45 -18.25
CA GLY A 68 -8.85 -17.31 -17.12
C GLY A 68 -8.78 -16.59 -15.76
N ASN A 69 -8.51 -17.35 -14.71
CA ASN A 69 -8.42 -16.83 -13.35
C ASN A 69 -6.99 -16.36 -13.05
N GLY A 70 -6.89 -15.18 -12.44
CA GLY A 70 -5.64 -14.60 -11.97
C GLY A 70 -5.87 -13.78 -10.71
N ASN A 71 -4.89 -12.95 -10.36
CA ASN A 71 -4.92 -12.03 -9.24
C ASN A 71 -4.56 -10.62 -9.66
N ARG A 72 -5.10 -9.65 -8.94
CA ARG A 72 -4.70 -8.26 -8.98
C ARG A 72 -4.29 -7.79 -7.59
N THR A 73 -3.38 -6.83 -7.57
CA THR A 73 -2.77 -6.31 -6.35
C THR A 73 -3.00 -4.81 -6.24
N ARG A 74 -2.94 -4.26 -5.05
CA ARG A 74 -2.91 -2.81 -4.84
C ARG A 74 -2.02 -2.47 -3.65
N THR A 75 -1.53 -1.25 -3.62
CA THR A 75 -0.73 -0.75 -2.50
C THR A 75 -1.66 -0.22 -1.41
N VAL A 76 -1.40 -0.57 -0.15
CA VAL A 76 -2.13 -0.05 1.01
C VAL A 76 -1.14 0.62 1.96
N GLU A 77 -1.35 1.91 2.23
CA GLU A 77 -0.44 2.72 3.03
C GLU A 77 -1.17 3.42 4.18
N CYS A 78 -0.51 3.51 5.33
CA CYS A 78 -0.98 4.31 6.46
C CYS A 78 -0.45 5.73 6.30
N SER A 79 -1.30 6.75 6.33
CA SER A 79 -0.86 8.14 6.29
C SER A 79 -1.80 9.05 7.07
N SER A 80 -1.28 10.22 7.45
CA SER A 80 -2.06 11.36 7.90
C SER A 80 -2.05 12.44 6.81
N GLU A 81 -2.77 13.56 7.00
CA GLU A 81 -2.86 14.66 6.02
C GLU A 81 -1.50 15.19 5.51
N ARG A 82 -0.41 14.99 6.26
CA ARG A 82 0.89 15.60 5.99
C ARG A 82 1.98 14.62 5.58
N GLU A 83 1.84 13.35 5.92
CA GLU A 83 2.92 12.37 5.72
C GLU A 83 2.45 10.92 5.78
N LYS A 84 3.25 10.05 5.15
CA LYS A 84 3.17 8.60 5.30
C LYS A 84 3.67 8.19 6.68
N LEU A 85 2.91 7.33 7.34
CA LEU A 85 3.15 6.87 8.70
C LEU A 85 3.48 5.37 8.71
N ASP A 86 4.00 4.92 9.85
CA ASP A 86 4.17 3.49 10.09
C ASP A 86 2.79 2.80 10.15
N PRO A 87 2.65 1.59 9.56
CA PRO A 87 1.44 0.76 9.63
C PRO A 87 0.82 0.62 11.02
N SER A 88 1.62 0.64 12.08
CA SER A 88 1.18 0.49 13.47
C SER A 88 0.30 1.64 13.99
N PHE A 89 0.33 2.80 13.34
CA PHE A 89 -0.51 3.94 13.72
C PHE A 89 -1.93 3.85 13.18
N CYS A 90 -2.15 3.04 12.14
CA CYS A 90 -3.47 2.80 11.60
C CYS A 90 -4.12 1.57 12.25
N ASP A 91 -5.44 1.63 12.37
CA ASP A 91 -6.26 0.54 12.90
C ASP A 91 -6.16 -0.72 12.03
N ALA A 92 -5.51 -1.77 12.54
CA ALA A 92 -5.24 -3.00 11.78
C ALA A 92 -6.53 -3.67 11.28
N ASP A 93 -7.63 -3.56 12.03
CA ASP A 93 -8.92 -4.14 11.66
C ASP A 93 -9.56 -3.45 10.46
N LYS A 94 -9.15 -2.21 10.17
CA LYS A 94 -9.60 -1.42 9.02
C LYS A 94 -8.68 -1.52 7.82
N LYS A 95 -7.58 -2.29 7.89
CA LYS A 95 -6.62 -2.40 6.79
C LYS A 95 -7.32 -3.01 5.56
N PRO A 96 -7.38 -2.31 4.42
CA PRO A 96 -7.93 -2.86 3.20
C PRO A 96 -7.11 -4.06 2.68
N VAL A 97 -7.76 -4.99 2.00
CA VAL A 97 -7.09 -6.13 1.36
C VAL A 97 -6.15 -5.66 0.24
N GLU A 98 -4.96 -6.26 0.14
CA GLU A 98 -3.95 -5.93 -0.88
C GLU A 98 -4.02 -6.84 -2.11
N PHE A 99 -4.73 -7.97 -1.99
CA PHE A 99 -4.84 -9.00 -3.03
C PHE A 99 -6.30 -9.31 -3.30
N GLN A 100 -6.64 -9.48 -4.59
CA GLN A 100 -7.98 -9.88 -5.01
C GLN A 100 -7.91 -10.77 -6.25
N SER A 101 -8.74 -11.82 -6.29
CA SER A 101 -8.90 -12.66 -7.48
C SER A 101 -9.62 -11.90 -8.60
N CYS A 102 -9.19 -12.11 -9.84
CA CYS A 102 -9.82 -11.62 -11.06
C CYS A 102 -10.05 -12.75 -12.05
N THR A 103 -11.08 -12.61 -12.89
CA THR A 103 -11.38 -13.57 -13.96
C THR A 103 -11.47 -12.79 -15.27
N ILE A 104 -10.59 -13.12 -16.20
CA ILE A 104 -10.63 -12.67 -17.58
C ILE A 104 -11.13 -13.85 -18.43
N GLY A 105 -11.69 -13.57 -19.61
CA GLY A 105 -12.33 -14.57 -20.47
C GLY A 105 -11.51 -15.84 -20.72
N PRO A 106 -12.10 -16.87 -21.35
CA PRO A 106 -11.45 -18.16 -21.52
C PRO A 106 -10.11 -18.02 -22.24
N CYS A 107 -9.13 -18.83 -21.82
CA CYS A 107 -7.88 -18.95 -22.55
C CYS A 107 -8.09 -19.65 -23.89
N GLU A 108 -7.38 -19.20 -24.92
CA GLU A 108 -7.37 -19.87 -26.21
C GLU A 108 -6.71 -21.24 -26.08
N GLU A 109 -7.36 -22.25 -26.65
CA GLU A 109 -6.83 -23.61 -26.68
C GLU A 109 -5.76 -23.69 -27.77
N VAL A 110 -4.51 -23.93 -27.37
CA VAL A 110 -3.38 -24.04 -28.29
C VAL A 110 -2.90 -25.48 -28.38
N GLU A 111 -2.73 -25.97 -29.61
CA GLU A 111 -2.31 -27.34 -29.90
C GLU A 111 -1.00 -27.37 -30.69
N TRP A 112 -0.15 -28.34 -30.36
CA TRP A 112 1.07 -28.61 -31.12
C TRP A 112 0.74 -29.28 -32.45
N LYS A 113 1.05 -28.61 -33.56
CA LYS A 113 1.04 -29.24 -34.88
C LYS A 113 2.45 -29.71 -35.22
N VAL A 114 2.57 -31.02 -35.47
CA VAL A 114 3.81 -31.61 -35.98
C VAL A 114 3.89 -31.44 -37.50
N SER A 115 5.08 -31.14 -38.00
CA SER A 115 5.35 -31.15 -39.44
C SER A 115 5.65 -32.56 -39.95
N GLU A 116 5.53 -32.77 -41.26
CA GLU A 116 5.99 -34.01 -41.91
C GLU A 116 7.48 -34.27 -41.63
N TRP A 117 7.85 -35.53 -41.41
CA TRP A 117 9.25 -35.92 -41.29
C TRP A 117 9.96 -35.75 -42.64
N SER A 118 11.14 -35.13 -42.66
CA SER A 118 11.98 -35.10 -43.87
C SER A 118 12.51 -36.51 -44.15
N GLY A 119 11.76 -37.30 -44.92
CA GLY A 119 12.16 -38.66 -45.29
C GLY A 119 13.47 -38.65 -46.07
N VAL A 120 14.47 -39.38 -45.56
CA VAL A 120 15.64 -39.76 -46.37
C VAL A 120 15.13 -40.74 -47.43
N GLN A 121 15.27 -40.39 -48.70
CA GLN A 121 15.05 -41.31 -49.80
C GLN A 121 16.05 -42.46 -49.67
N TYR A 122 15.61 -43.60 -49.13
CA TYR A 122 16.32 -44.85 -49.30
C TYR A 122 16.36 -45.13 -50.80
N ALA A 123 17.52 -44.86 -51.42
CA ALA A 123 17.82 -45.33 -52.75
C ALA A 123 17.84 -46.86 -52.68
N PHE A 124 16.73 -47.51 -53.06
CA PHE A 124 16.75 -48.90 -53.47
C PHE A 124 17.64 -48.98 -54.71
N GLN A 125 18.93 -49.15 -54.48
CA GLN A 125 19.89 -49.37 -55.54
C GLN A 125 19.59 -50.75 -56.11
N TYR A 126 18.86 -50.77 -57.21
CA TYR A 126 18.72 -51.92 -58.10
C TYR A 126 20.13 -52.33 -58.58
N PHE A 127 20.79 -53.17 -57.80
CA PHE A 127 21.93 -53.94 -58.28
C PHE A 127 21.38 -55.23 -58.92
N PRO A 128 21.58 -55.45 -60.23
CA PRO A 128 21.16 -56.69 -60.86
C PRO A 128 22.10 -57.81 -60.40
N LEU A 129 21.57 -58.79 -59.65
CA LEU A 129 22.33 -60.00 -59.33
C LEU A 129 22.48 -60.86 -60.60
N LYS A 130 23.62 -60.68 -61.26
CA LYS A 130 24.20 -61.53 -62.30
C LYS A 130 24.81 -62.79 -61.65
N TYR A 131 24.29 -63.97 -62.01
CA TYR A 131 24.90 -65.33 -61.93
C TYR A 131 25.15 -65.92 -60.51
N CYS A 132 24.58 -67.06 -60.09
CA CYS A 132 24.59 -68.50 -60.51
C CYS A 132 25.69 -69.33 -59.82
N ILE A 133 25.34 -70.27 -58.91
CA ILE A 133 25.97 -71.61 -58.80
C ILE A 133 24.94 -72.66 -58.32
N ARG A 134 25.00 -73.84 -58.95
CA ARG A 134 24.16 -75.04 -58.86
C ARG A 134 24.39 -75.83 -57.56
N ILE A 135 23.33 -76.48 -57.09
CA ILE A 135 23.27 -77.39 -55.93
C ILE A 135 23.80 -78.78 -56.35
N ASN A 136 24.49 -79.47 -55.43
CA ASN A 136 24.50 -80.93 -55.33
C ASN A 136 24.13 -81.29 -53.89
#